data_AF-A0A6S7JLW1-F1
#
_entry.id   AF-A0A6S7JLW1-F1
#
_cell.length_a   1.000
_cell.length_b   1.000
_cell.length_c   1.000
_cell.angle_alpha   90.00
_cell.angle_beta   90.00
_cell.angle_gamma   90.00
#
_symmetry.space_group_name_H-M   'P 1'
#
loop_
_entity.id
_entity.type
_entity.pdbx_description
1 polymer ?
#
loop_
_entity_poly.entity_id
_entity_poly.type
_entity_poly.pdbx_seq_one_letter_code
_entity_poly.pdbx_strand_id
1 'polypeptide(L)'
;IFVGKSLDFLGHVVSAQGTEPDPEKVKAVQDFPTPTSASEVRCFLGMASYYRRFVNNFASIAAPLHDLTKGQPEFCWSPQADKAFTTLKHHLCSSPVLALPNVSIPFTIYTDASDVGLGAV
;
A
#
# COMPACT_ATOMS: atom_id res chain seq x y z
N ILE A 1 -7.56 34.43 -2.79
CA ILE A 1 -6.78 33.63 -1.82
C ILE A 1 -7.59 32.35 -1.57
N PHE A 2 -7.18 31.21 -2.13
CA PHE A 2 -7.84 29.93 -1.87
C PHE A 2 -7.28 29.38 -0.54
N VAL A 3 -8.06 29.47 0.54
CA VAL A 3 -7.75 28.83 1.82
C VAL A 3 -8.77 27.72 2.04
N GLY A 4 -8.49 26.54 1.48
CA GLY A 4 -9.18 25.30 1.83
C GLY A 4 -8.45 24.61 2.98
N LYS A 5 -9.17 24.01 3.93
CA LYS A 5 -8.56 23.25 5.05
C LYS A 5 -7.89 21.95 4.60
N SER A 6 -8.19 21.49 3.37
CA SER A 6 -7.63 20.31 2.72
C SER A 6 -7.53 20.54 1.21
N LEU A 7 -6.56 19.92 0.54
CA LEU A 7 -6.32 19.99 -0.90
C LEU A 7 -6.05 18.60 -1.46
N ASP A 8 -6.72 18.24 -2.56
CA ASP A 8 -6.39 17.04 -3.33
C ASP A 8 -5.17 17.32 -4.22
N PHE A 9 -4.09 16.58 -4.00
CA PHE A 9 -2.86 16.73 -4.75
C PHE A 9 -2.20 15.38 -5.03
N LEU A 10 -2.04 15.05 -6.32
CA LEU A 10 -1.38 13.84 -6.81
C LEU A 10 -1.94 12.51 -6.26
N GLY A 11 -3.23 12.43 -5.90
CA GLY A 11 -3.84 11.22 -5.32
C GLY A 11 -3.69 11.09 -3.80
N HIS A 12 -3.47 12.23 -3.14
CA HIS A 12 -3.45 12.38 -1.70
C HIS A 12 -4.29 13.58 -1.25
N VAL A 13 -4.90 13.46 -0.07
CA VAL A 13 -5.51 14.62 0.62
C VAL A 13 -4.45 15.22 1.53
N VAL A 14 -4.03 16.45 1.24
CA VAL A 14 -3.06 17.19 2.05
C VAL A 14 -3.83 18.12 2.98
N SER A 15 -3.64 17.97 4.28
CA SER A 15 -4.22 18.83 5.31
C SER A 15 -3.15 19.34 6.28
N ALA A 16 -3.52 20.26 7.17
CA ALA A 16 -2.61 20.74 8.23
C ALA A 16 -2.14 19.62 9.19
N GLN A 17 -2.81 18.46 9.19
CA GLN A 17 -2.51 17.32 10.06
C GLN A 17 -1.57 16.32 9.40
N GLY A 18 -1.48 16.29 8.08
CA GLY A 18 -0.73 15.27 7.38
C GLY A 18 -1.15 15.07 5.93
N THR A 19 -0.62 14.00 5.37
CA THR A 19 -0.95 13.47 4.06
C THR A 19 -1.76 12.19 4.24
N GLU A 20 -3.00 12.20 3.77
CA GLU A 20 -3.89 11.04 3.79
C GLU A 20 -3.95 10.39 2.40
N PRO A 21 -4.11 9.06 2.32
CA PRO A 21 -4.52 8.41 1.08
C PRO A 21 -5.83 9.03 0.57
N ASP A 22 -5.91 9.30 -0.73
CA ASP A 22 -7.16 9.73 -1.36
C ASP A 22 -8.29 8.71 -1.09
N PRO A 23 -9.43 9.13 -0.47
CA PRO A 23 -10.55 8.27 -0.18
C PRO A 23 -11.07 7.50 -1.39
N GLU A 24 -11.01 8.07 -2.60
CA GLU A 24 -11.43 7.39 -3.82
C GLU A 24 -10.50 6.21 -4.16
N LYS A 25 -9.20 6.35 -3.87
CA LYS A 25 -8.20 5.31 -4.10
C LYS A 25 -8.26 4.22 -3.03
N VAL A 26 -8.55 4.60 -1.78
CA VAL A 26 -8.83 3.63 -0.70
C VAL A 26 -10.07 2.81 -1.05
N LYS A 27 -11.13 3.47 -1.51
CA LYS A 27 -12.36 2.80 -1.95
C LYS A 27 -12.11 1.87 -3.14
N ALA A 28 -11.31 2.28 -4.11
CA ALA A 28 -10.93 1.42 -5.24
C ALA A 28 -10.16 0.15 -4.79
N VAL A 29 -9.33 0.23 -3.74
CA VAL A 29 -8.67 -0.94 -3.14
C VAL A 29 -9.69 -1.81 -2.39
N GLN A 30 -10.60 -1.19 -1.63
CA GLN A 30 -11.65 -1.89 -0.86
C GLN A 30 -12.61 -2.66 -1.76
N ASP A 31 -13.02 -2.06 -2.87
CA ASP A 31 -13.97 -2.62 -3.81
C ASP A 31 -13.29 -3.48 -4.89
N PHE A 32 -11.95 -3.59 -4.87
CA PHE A 32 -11.22 -4.40 -5.83
C PHE A 32 -11.67 -5.87 -5.74
N PRO A 33 -12.13 -6.47 -6.86
CA PRO A 33 -12.61 -7.85 -6.88
C PRO A 33 -11.47 -8.84 -6.68
N THR A 34 -11.77 -10.05 -6.20
CA THR A 34 -10.75 -11.09 -6.08
C THR A 34 -10.14 -11.39 -7.45
N PRO A 35 -8.81 -11.22 -7.62
CA PRO A 35 -8.14 -11.43 -8.90
C PRO A 35 -8.31 -12.86 -9.42
N THR A 36 -8.66 -12.98 -10.70
CA THR A 36 -8.81 -14.27 -11.40
C THR A 36 -7.67 -14.54 -12.39
N SER A 37 -6.78 -13.57 -12.57
CA SER A 37 -5.64 -13.66 -13.49
C SER A 37 -4.38 -12.98 -12.96
N ALA A 38 -3.21 -13.42 -13.43
CA ALA A 38 -1.93 -12.79 -13.08
C ALA A 38 -1.89 -11.30 -13.45
N SER A 39 -2.60 -10.88 -14.51
CA SER A 39 -2.72 -9.49 -14.92
C SER A 39 -3.50 -8.66 -13.89
N GLU A 40 -4.60 -9.18 -13.36
CA GLU A 40 -5.37 -8.53 -12.29
C GLU A 40 -4.57 -8.43 -10.99
N VAL A 41 -3.79 -9.46 -10.66
CA VAL A 41 -2.87 -9.41 -9.50
C VAL A 41 -1.83 -8.32 -9.67
N ARG A 42 -1.23 -8.17 -10.86
CA ARG A 42 -0.29 -7.07 -11.14
C ARG A 42 -0.97 -5.70 -11.03
N CYS A 43 -2.21 -5.57 -11.50
CA CYS A 43 -2.98 -4.34 -11.38
C CYS A 43 -3.20 -3.96 -9.90
N PHE A 44 -3.67 -4.93 -9.09
CA PHE A 44 -3.85 -4.75 -7.66
C PHE A 44 -2.54 -4.39 -6.95
N LEU A 45 -1.45 -5.13 -7.22
CA LEU A 45 -0.14 -4.86 -6.64
C LEU A 45 0.38 -3.47 -7.02
N GLY A 46 0.14 -3.02 -8.25
CA GLY A 46 0.47 -1.66 -8.68
C GLY A 46 -0.23 -0.61 -7.82
N MET A 47 -1.54 -0.74 -7.64
CA MET A 47 -2.32 0.16 -6.77
C MET A 47 -1.87 0.10 -5.31
N ALA A 48 -1.71 -1.11 -4.76
CA ALA A 48 -1.32 -1.33 -3.37
C ALA A 48 0.10 -0.80 -3.08
N SER A 49 1.02 -0.93 -4.05
CA SER A 49 2.41 -0.48 -3.91
C SER A 49 2.56 1.03 -3.78
N TYR A 50 1.63 1.80 -4.36
CA TYR A 50 1.61 3.27 -4.23
C TYR A 50 1.48 3.71 -2.77
N TYR A 51 0.69 2.95 -2.00
CA TYR A 51 0.43 3.19 -0.59
C TYR A 51 1.27 2.31 0.35
N ARG A 52 2.30 1.63 -0.16
CA ARG A 52 3.15 0.72 0.64
C ARG A 52 3.73 1.37 1.90
N ARG A 53 3.97 2.69 1.86
CA ARG A 53 4.51 3.47 3.00
C ARG A 53 3.59 3.48 4.23
N PHE A 54 2.31 3.19 4.05
CA PHE A 54 1.31 3.15 5.10
C PHE A 54 1.09 1.73 5.67
N VAL A 55 1.70 0.71 5.05
CA VAL A 55 1.54 -0.70 5.40
C VAL A 55 2.86 -1.26 5.89
N ASN A 56 2.96 -1.51 7.19
CA ASN A 56 4.14 -2.15 7.75
C ASN A 56 4.34 -3.56 7.17
N ASN A 57 5.58 -3.95 6.86
CA ASN A 57 5.93 -5.23 6.25
C ASN A 57 5.21 -5.53 4.91
N PHE A 58 4.87 -4.50 4.13
CA PHE A 58 4.17 -4.65 2.84
C PHE A 58 4.78 -5.74 1.95
N ALA A 59 6.11 -5.78 1.81
CA ALA A 59 6.81 -6.74 0.96
C ALA A 59 6.55 -8.19 1.39
N SER A 60 6.61 -8.47 2.69
CA SER A 60 6.35 -9.80 3.25
C SER A 60 4.89 -10.22 3.05
N ILE A 61 3.95 -9.30 3.21
CA ILE A 61 2.51 -9.57 3.02
C ILE A 61 2.21 -9.78 1.52
N ALA A 62 2.83 -9.00 0.64
CA ALA A 62 2.61 -9.06 -0.81
C ALA A 62 3.34 -10.23 -1.49
N ALA A 63 4.28 -10.90 -0.81
CA ALA A 63 5.10 -11.97 -1.40
C ALA A 63 4.27 -13.09 -2.10
N PRO A 64 3.20 -13.64 -1.48
CA PRO A 64 2.37 -14.66 -2.14
C PRO A 64 1.69 -14.15 -3.42
N LEU A 65 1.35 -12.85 -3.48
CA LEU A 65 0.77 -12.24 -4.67
C LEU A 65 1.84 -12.02 -5.75
N HIS A 66 3.05 -11.62 -5.37
CA HIS A 66 4.16 -11.51 -6.31
C HIS A 66 4.49 -12.85 -6.96
N ASP A 67 4.42 -13.96 -6.22
CA ASP A 67 4.63 -15.30 -6.76
C ASP A 67 3.62 -15.68 -7.85
N LEU A 68 2.35 -15.27 -7.70
CA LEU A 68 1.32 -15.44 -8.75
C LEU A 68 1.62 -14.66 -10.04
N THR A 69 2.50 -13.66 -9.99
CA THR A 69 2.86 -12.85 -11.16
C THR A 69 4.11 -13.34 -11.90
N LYS A 70 4.86 -14.31 -11.35
CA LYS A 70 6.16 -14.78 -11.86
C LYS A 70 6.08 -15.72 -13.09
N GLY A 71 4.94 -15.77 -13.79
CA GLY A 71 4.82 -16.54 -15.02
C GLY A 71 4.72 -18.05 -14.81
N GLN A 72 4.08 -18.48 -13.72
CA GLN A 72 3.72 -19.89 -13.49
C GLN A 72 2.87 -20.41 -14.67
N PRO A 73 3.01 -21.70 -15.05
CA PRO A 73 2.30 -22.28 -16.19
C PRO A 73 0.77 -22.27 -16.01
N GLU A 74 0.28 -22.21 -14.77
CA GLU A 74 -1.15 -22.11 -14.45
C GLU A 74 -1.36 -21.11 -13.31
N PHE A 75 -2.35 -20.23 -13.46
CA PHE A 75 -2.74 -19.30 -12.40
C PHE A 75 -3.60 -20.03 -11.37
N CYS A 76 -3.10 -20.18 -10.15
CA CYS A 76 -3.82 -20.82 -9.06
C CYS A 76 -3.97 -19.85 -7.88
N TRP A 77 -5.20 -19.41 -7.61
CA TRP A 77 -5.49 -18.59 -6.43
C TRP A 77 -5.40 -19.43 -5.17
N SER A 78 -4.31 -19.27 -4.41
CA SER A 78 -4.07 -20.05 -3.20
C SER A 78 -4.70 -19.40 -1.96
N PRO A 79 -4.96 -20.18 -0.88
CA PRO A 79 -5.39 -19.61 0.40
C PRO A 79 -4.39 -18.59 0.98
N GLN A 80 -3.10 -18.73 0.65
CA GLN A 80 -2.06 -17.79 1.07
C GLN A 80 -2.17 -16.47 0.32
N ALA A 81 -2.46 -16.51 -0.99
CA ALA A 81 -2.74 -15.33 -1.79
C ALA A 81 -4.01 -14.61 -1.34
N ASP A 82 -5.05 -15.37 -1.00
CA ASP A 82 -6.30 -14.81 -0.47
C ASP A 82 -6.10 -14.08 0.87
N LYS A 83 -5.33 -14.69 1.77
CA LYS A 83 -4.94 -14.09 3.03
C LYS A 83 -4.10 -12.82 2.82
N ALA A 84 -3.13 -12.85 1.90
CA ALA A 84 -2.31 -11.69 1.55
C ALA A 84 -3.16 -10.54 0.98
N PHE A 85 -4.06 -10.85 0.05
CA PHE A 85 -4.98 -9.90 -0.57
C PHE A 85 -5.88 -9.22 0.47
N THR A 86 -6.54 -10.01 1.32
CA THR A 86 -7.43 -9.50 2.37
C THR A 86 -6.67 -8.67 3.40
N THR A 87 -5.46 -9.10 3.77
CA THR A 87 -4.60 -8.38 4.73
C THR A 87 -4.17 -7.03 4.17
N LEU A 88 -3.77 -6.96 2.89
CA LEU A 88 -3.43 -5.70 2.23
C LEU A 88 -4.64 -4.77 2.12
N LYS A 89 -5.81 -5.28 1.74
CA LYS A 89 -7.05 -4.48 1.72
C LYS A 89 -7.35 -3.90 3.10
N HIS A 90 -7.26 -4.72 4.15
CA HIS A 90 -7.48 -4.26 5.52
C HIS A 90 -6.50 -3.16 5.92
N HIS A 91 -5.19 -3.34 5.74
CA HIS A 91 -4.21 -2.33 6.09
C HIS A 91 -4.41 -1.04 5.30
N LEU A 92 -4.63 -1.12 3.99
CA LEU A 92 -4.82 0.05 3.14
C LEU A 92 -6.11 0.82 3.46
N CYS A 93 -7.15 0.14 3.94
CA CYS A 93 -8.40 0.77 4.36
C CYS A 93 -8.39 1.27 5.81
N SER A 94 -7.50 0.74 6.66
CA SER A 94 -7.37 1.12 8.08
C SER A 94 -6.17 2.02 8.36
N SER A 95 -5.35 2.32 7.35
CA SER A 95 -4.07 3.01 7.53
C SER A 95 -4.24 4.41 8.12
N PRO A 96 -3.44 4.75 9.15
CA PRO A 96 -3.45 6.07 9.76
C PRO A 96 -2.79 7.11 8.85
N VAL A 97 -3.18 8.37 9.06
CA VAL A 97 -2.61 9.57 8.43
C VAL A 97 -1.07 9.58 8.54
N LEU A 98 -0.35 9.79 7.43
CA LEU A 98 1.09 10.06 7.49
C LEU A 98 1.26 11.53 7.87
N ALA A 99 1.80 11.81 9.05
CA ALA A 99 2.11 13.16 9.46
C ALA A 99 3.14 13.80 8.51
N LEU A 100 2.97 15.09 8.20
CA LEU A 100 3.94 15.82 7.39
C LEU A 100 5.30 15.89 8.11
N PRO A 101 6.42 15.67 7.42
CA PRO A 101 7.74 15.73 8.05
C PRO A 101 8.02 17.15 8.54
N ASN A 102 8.19 17.31 9.86
CA ASN A 102 8.64 18.56 10.44
C ASN A 102 10.16 18.64 10.37
N VAL A 103 10.68 19.43 9.44
CA VAL A 103 12.14 19.61 9.22
C VAL A 103 12.87 20.30 10.37
N SER A 104 12.14 20.80 11.38
CA SER A 104 12.70 21.48 12.54
C SER A 104 13.06 20.51 13.68
N ILE A 105 12.71 19.23 13.56
CA ILE A 105 13.05 18.19 14.54
C ILE A 105 13.95 17.11 13.90
N PRO A 106 14.83 16.47 14.67
CA PRO A 106 15.64 15.37 14.16
C PRO A 106 14.75 14.18 13.77
N PHE A 107 15.02 13.60 12.60
CA PHE A 107 14.36 12.38 12.13
C PHE A 107 15.06 11.15 12.71
N THR A 108 14.29 10.14 13.13
CA THR A 108 14.81 8.82 13.52
C THR A 108 14.42 7.83 12.44
N ILE A 109 15.40 7.12 11.87
CA ILE A 109 15.19 6.08 10.86
C ILE A 109 15.46 4.74 11.53
N TYR A 110 14.48 3.83 11.46
CA TYR A 110 14.66 2.44 11.87
C TYR A 110 14.90 1.60 10.62
N THR A 111 16.04 0.90 10.58
CA THR A 111 16.39 0.01 9.46
C THR A 111 16.45 -1.43 9.93
N ASP A 112 15.88 -2.34 9.15
CA ASP A 112 15.99 -3.79 9.35
C ASP A 112 16.43 -4.45 8.03
N ALA A 113 17.27 -5.47 8.13
CA ALA A 113 17.89 -6.12 6.98
C ALA A 113 17.98 -7.63 7.17
N SER A 114 17.73 -8.37 6.10
CA SER A 114 17.89 -9.83 6.01
C SER A 114 18.53 -10.21 4.69
N ASP A 115 19.00 -11.46 4.56
CA ASP A 115 19.59 -11.99 3.32
C ASP A 115 18.67 -11.88 2.09
N VAL A 116 17.36 -11.70 2.28
CA VAL A 116 16.35 -11.63 1.23
C VAL A 116 15.72 -10.24 1.07
N GLY A 117 16.05 -9.26 1.91
CA GLY A 117 15.41 -7.94 1.82
C GLY A 117 15.88 -6.90 2.83
N LEU A 118 15.66 -5.63 2.49
CA LEU A 118 16.00 -4.44 3.28
C LEU A 118 14.72 -3.62 3.54
N GLY A 119 14.54 -3.12 4.76
CA GLY A 119 13.46 -2.23 5.18
C GLY A 119 13.97 -1.01 5.95
N ALA A 120 13.33 0.14 5.75
CA ALA A 120 13.57 1.35 6.52
C ALA A 120 12.24 2.10 6.74
N VAL A 121 12.01 2.59 7.95
CA VAL A 121 10.85 3.42 8.33
C VAL A 121 11.27 4.64 9.12
#